data_AF-A0A8E2JBE7-F1
#
_entry.id   AF-A0A8E2JBE7-F1
#
_cell.length_a   1.000
_cell.length_b   1.000
_cell.length_c   1.000
_cell.angle_alpha   90.00
_cell.angle_beta   90.00
_cell.angle_gamma   90.00
#
_symmetry.space_group_name_H-M   'P 1'
#
loop_
_entity.id
_entity.type
_entity.pdbx_description
1 polymer ?
#
loop_
_entity_poly.entity_id
_entity_poly.type
_entity_poly.pdbx_seq_one_letter_code
_entity_poly.pdbx_strand_id
1 'polypeptide(L)'
;ESEDFTRLSYALIAGHLIECSSYVTGGYYIGFENEVLRAYNCTSLGFPITEIESDGYFVITKREDDGGIGTIATVISQLLYEIKGPLYYDSDDTAHIDSINMIQE
;
A
#
# COMPACT_ATOMS: atom_id res chain seq x y z
N GLU A 1 -18.01 -13.93 -12.31
CA GLU A 1 -17.69 -14.68 -11.07
C GLU A 1 -16.20 -14.67 -10.76
N SER A 2 -15.31 -15.39 -11.46
CA SER A 2 -13.86 -15.37 -11.12
C SER A 2 -13.19 -14.01 -11.30
N GLU A 3 -13.59 -13.24 -12.32
CA GLU A 3 -13.09 -11.87 -12.54
C GLU A 3 -13.61 -10.90 -11.47
N ASP A 4 -14.82 -11.11 -10.94
CA ASP A 4 -15.38 -10.27 -9.88
C ASP A 4 -14.62 -10.48 -8.57
N PHE A 5 -14.30 -11.73 -8.22
CA PHE A 5 -13.42 -12.03 -7.08
C PHE A 5 -12.01 -11.46 -7.28
N THR A 6 -11.47 -11.51 -8.49
CA THR A 6 -10.16 -10.91 -8.78
C THR A 6 -10.19 -9.40 -8.49
N ARG A 7 -11.23 -8.70 -8.95
CA ARG A 7 -11.42 -7.27 -8.70
C ARG A 7 -11.63 -6.95 -7.23
N LEU A 8 -12.37 -7.81 -6.50
CA LEU A 8 -12.53 -7.71 -5.05
C LEU A 8 -11.20 -7.89 -4.31
N SER A 9 -10.37 -8.86 -4.69
CA SER A 9 -9.04 -9.03 -4.12
C SER A 9 -8.19 -7.77 -4.30
N TYR A 10 -8.26 -7.13 -5.47
CA TYR A 10 -7.45 -5.93 -5.74
C TYR A 10 -7.93 -4.76 -4.88
N ALA A 11 -9.25 -4.58 -4.77
CA ALA A 11 -9.85 -3.58 -3.89
C ALA A 11 -9.53 -3.83 -2.41
N LEU A 12 -9.51 -5.10 -1.98
CA LEU A 12 -9.13 -5.50 -0.63
C LEU A 12 -7.68 -5.11 -0.32
N ILE A 13 -6.75 -5.39 -1.23
CA ILE A 13 -5.34 -5.00 -1.07
C ILE A 13 -5.18 -3.47 -1.10
N ALA A 14 -5.88 -2.77 -1.99
CA ALA A 14 -5.88 -1.31 -2.02
C ALA A 14 -6.38 -0.71 -0.69
N GLY A 15 -7.44 -1.26 -0.12
CA GLY A 15 -7.99 -0.88 1.19
C GLY A 15 -7.00 -1.11 2.32
N HIS A 16 -6.41 -2.31 2.39
CA HIS A 16 -5.36 -2.66 3.36
C HIS A 16 -4.19 -1.68 3.36
N LEU A 17 -3.76 -1.26 2.15
CA LEU A 17 -2.66 -0.32 2.02
C LEU A 17 -3.02 1.06 2.60
N ILE A 18 -4.24 1.57 2.44
CA ILE A 18 -4.56 2.94 2.87
C ILE A 18 -5.13 3.08 4.29
N GLU A 19 -5.47 1.98 4.96
CA GLU A 19 -6.15 2.05 6.27
C GLU A 19 -5.26 2.52 7.44
N CYS A 20 -3.97 2.15 7.45
CA CYS A 20 -3.03 2.47 8.52
C CYS A 20 -2.37 3.85 8.39
N SER A 21 -3.08 4.86 7.86
CA SER A 21 -2.58 6.23 7.71
C SER A 21 -1.28 6.32 6.88
N SER A 22 -0.20 6.88 7.44
CA SER A 22 1.04 7.20 6.71
C SER A 22 2.02 6.03 6.62
N TYR A 23 1.61 4.79 6.87
CA TYR A 23 2.53 3.65 6.87
C TYR A 23 3.07 3.36 5.46
N VAL A 24 2.20 3.43 4.44
CA VAL A 24 2.59 3.33 3.03
C VAL A 24 3.57 4.41 2.59
N THR A 25 3.53 5.57 3.26
CA THR A 25 4.43 6.70 2.98
C THR A 25 5.65 6.74 3.92
N GLY A 26 5.91 5.64 4.64
CA GLY A 26 7.13 5.43 5.44
C GLY A 26 6.95 5.51 6.95
N GLY A 27 5.73 5.67 7.47
CA GLY A 27 5.47 5.82 8.91
C GLY A 27 5.84 4.59 9.76
N TYR A 28 5.81 3.40 9.17
CA TYR A 28 6.24 2.14 9.80
C TYR A 28 7.10 1.33 8.84
N TYR A 29 8.27 1.89 8.53
CA TYR A 29 9.21 1.35 7.55
C TYR A 29 10.59 1.14 8.16
N ILE A 30 11.25 0.02 7.86
CA ILE A 30 12.57 -0.29 8.41
C ILE A 30 13.66 0.71 7.98
N GLY A 31 13.52 1.32 6.80
CA GLY A 31 14.40 2.37 6.31
C GLY A 31 14.11 3.75 6.92
N PHE A 32 13.29 3.86 7.96
CA PHE A 32 12.86 5.14 8.54
C PHE A 32 14.01 6.09 8.85
N GLU A 33 15.05 5.62 9.55
CA GLU A 33 16.18 6.47 9.96
C GLU A 33 17.02 6.97 8.76
N ASN A 34 17.21 6.11 7.76
CA ASN A 34 18.11 6.40 6.66
C ASN A 34 17.43 7.10 5.48
N GLU A 35 16.12 6.94 5.32
CA GLU A 35 15.36 7.44 4.17
C GLU A 35 14.29 8.43 4.61
N VAL A 36 13.35 8.02 5.47
CA VAL A 36 12.18 8.82 5.84
C VAL A 36 12.59 10.08 6.63
N LEU A 37 13.47 9.96 7.63
CA LEU A 37 13.95 11.11 8.41
C LEU A 37 14.76 12.11 7.58
N ARG A 38 15.29 11.68 6.43
CA ARG A 38 16.07 12.51 5.51
C ARG A 38 15.22 13.10 4.39
N ALA A 39 13.98 12.64 4.24
CA ALA A 39 13.04 13.16 3.27
C ALA A 39 12.55 14.56 3.68
N TYR A 40 12.01 15.28 2.70
CA TYR A 40 11.36 16.56 2.93
C TYR A 40 10.22 16.41 3.95
N ASN A 41 10.11 17.39 4.86
CA ASN A 41 9.01 17.50 5.84
C ASN A 41 8.74 16.21 6.65
N CYS A 42 9.79 15.53 7.12
CA CYS A 42 9.69 14.21 7.77
C CYS A 42 8.85 14.16 9.07
N THR A 43 8.46 15.31 9.63
CA THR A 43 7.55 15.39 10.79
C THR A 43 6.07 15.41 10.40
N SER A 44 5.76 15.52 9.10
CA SER A 44 4.39 15.57 8.57
C SER A 44 4.29 14.68 7.33
N LEU A 45 4.22 13.36 7.57
CA LEU A 45 4.07 12.36 6.52
C LEU A 45 2.71 12.48 5.84
N GLY A 46 2.71 12.48 4.51
CA GLY A 46 1.49 12.49 3.71
C GLY A 46 0.71 11.19 3.82
N PHE A 47 -0.61 11.24 3.65
CA PHE A 47 -1.42 10.04 3.54
C PHE A 47 -1.43 9.51 2.10
N PRO A 48 -1.50 8.19 1.91
CA PRO A 48 -1.60 7.60 0.59
C PRO A 48 -2.96 7.93 -0.04
N ILE A 49 -2.96 8.09 -1.36
CA ILE A 49 -4.15 8.21 -2.19
C ILE A 49 -4.14 6.98 -3.10
N THR A 50 -5.28 6.29 -3.19
CA THR A 50 -5.42 5.14 -4.09
C THR A 50 -6.46 5.44 -5.16
N GLU A 51 -6.06 5.31 -6.41
CA GLU A 51 -6.91 5.42 -7.59
C GLU A 51 -7.11 4.01 -8.14
N ILE A 52 -8.36 3.52 -8.14
CA ILE A 52 -8.71 2.15 -8.53
C ILE A 52 -9.48 2.18 -9.85
N GLU A 53 -8.98 1.44 -10.82
CA GLU A 53 -9.58 1.27 -12.14
C GLU A 53 -10.71 0.23 -12.13
N SER A 54 -11.54 0.27 -13.17
CA SER A 54 -12.71 -0.62 -13.27
C SER A 54 -12.37 -2.11 -13.31
N ASP A 55 -11.18 -2.46 -13.80
CA ASP A 55 -10.63 -3.81 -13.87
C ASP A 55 -9.88 -4.22 -12.57
N GLY A 56 -9.86 -3.34 -11.57
CA GLY A 56 -9.29 -3.54 -10.25
C GLY A 56 -7.87 -3.04 -10.11
N TYR A 57 -7.12 -2.81 -11.20
CA TYR A 57 -5.76 -2.28 -11.08
C TYR A 57 -5.78 -0.94 -10.36
N PHE A 58 -4.75 -0.65 -9.57
CA PHE A 58 -4.74 0.58 -8.81
C PHE A 58 -3.35 1.20 -8.72
N VAL A 59 -3.34 2.51 -8.57
CA VAL A 59 -2.14 3.33 -8.36
C VAL A 59 -2.21 3.90 -6.96
N ILE A 60 -1.09 3.81 -6.24
CA ILE A 60 -0.91 4.48 -4.96
C ILE A 60 -0.01 5.70 -5.18
N THR A 61 -0.50 6.85 -4.77
CA THR A 61 0.23 8.12 -4.83
C THR A 61 0.24 8.79 -3.46
N LYS A 62 1.00 9.88 -3.34
CA LYS A 62 0.89 10.84 -2.25
C LYS A 62 0.91 12.24 -2.83
N ARG A 63 0.44 13.22 -2.06
CA ARG A 63 0.60 14.63 -2.46
C ARG A 63 2.08 15.00 -2.53
N GLU A 64 2.44 15.79 -3.53
CA GLU A 64 3.83 16.21 -3.76
C GLU A 64 4.39 17.01 -2.57
N ASP A 65 3.59 17.93 -2.03
CA ASP A 65 3.98 18.84 -0.94
C ASP A 65 4.00 18.21 0.46
N ASP A 66 3.48 16.99 0.62
CA ASP A 66 3.50 16.29 1.90
C ASP A 66 4.80 15.54 2.11
N GLY A 67 5.21 15.38 3.38
CA GLY A 67 6.41 14.62 3.72
C GLY A 67 6.27 13.12 3.49
N GLY A 68 7.34 12.40 3.80
CA GLY A 68 7.41 10.95 3.63
C GLY A 68 7.83 10.52 2.22
N ILE A 69 7.87 9.20 2.02
CA ILE A 69 8.35 8.59 0.78
C ILE A 69 7.39 7.48 0.35
N GLY A 70 6.97 7.51 -0.91
CA GLY A 70 6.21 6.41 -1.52
C GLY A 70 7.15 5.61 -2.40
N THR A 71 7.55 4.42 -1.96
CA THR A 71 8.37 3.50 -2.76
C THR A 71 7.77 2.11 -2.69
N ILE A 72 8.14 1.21 -3.61
CA ILE A 72 7.76 -0.21 -3.51
C ILE A 72 8.14 -0.78 -2.13
N ALA A 73 9.27 -0.36 -1.56
CA ALA A 73 9.71 -0.86 -0.25
C ALA A 73 8.77 -0.41 0.89
N THR A 74 8.27 0.83 0.86
CA THR A 74 7.31 1.30 1.88
C THR A 74 5.93 0.64 1.68
N VAL A 75 5.50 0.45 0.43
CA VAL A 75 4.27 -0.28 0.10
C VAL A 75 4.34 -1.74 0.57
N ILE A 76 5.45 -2.45 0.31
CA ILE A 76 5.65 -3.84 0.79
C ILE A 76 5.67 -3.88 2.32
N SER A 77 6.29 -2.90 2.98
CA SER A 77 6.31 -2.82 4.45
C SER A 77 4.90 -2.76 5.02
N GLN A 78 4.01 -1.93 4.43
CA GLN A 78 2.60 -1.89 4.82
C GLN A 78 1.84 -3.15 4.40
N LEU A 79 2.07 -3.68 3.20
CA LEU A 79 1.39 -4.88 2.73
C LEU A 79 1.62 -6.04 3.68
N LEU A 80 2.86 -6.26 4.11
CA LEU A 80 3.21 -7.36 4.99
C LEU A 80 2.96 -7.05 6.48
N TYR A 81 2.67 -5.79 6.80
CA TYR A 81 2.21 -5.42 8.13
C TYR A 81 0.84 -6.08 8.37
N GLU A 82 0.73 -6.80 9.48
CA GLU A 82 -0.47 -7.54 9.91
C GLU A 82 -0.83 -8.80 9.10
N ILE A 83 -0.11 -9.11 8.02
CA ILE A 83 -0.30 -10.34 7.22
C ILE A 83 0.71 -11.42 7.62
N LYS A 84 0.22 -12.63 7.92
CA LYS A 84 1.04 -13.75 8.45
C LYS A 84 1.20 -14.93 7.47
N GLY A 85 0.84 -14.76 6.20
CA GLY A 85 0.93 -15.80 5.18
C GLY A 85 0.52 -15.29 3.79
N PRO A 86 0.50 -16.17 2.77
CA PRO A 86 0.16 -15.78 1.40
C PRO A 86 -1.33 -15.46 1.20
N LEU A 87 -2.18 -15.86 2.15
CA LEU A 87 -3.63 -15.65 2.10
C LEU A 87 -4.02 -14.52 3.07
N TYR A 88 -4.67 -13.50 2.53
CA TYR A 88 -5.24 -12.38 3.28
C TYR A 88 -6.76 -12.49 3.27
N TYR A 89 -7.36 -12.59 4.44
CA TYR A 89 -8.77 -12.96 4.59
C TYR A 89 -9.62 -11.74 4.91
N ASP A 90 -10.71 -11.58 4.17
CA ASP A 90 -11.80 -10.65 4.45
C ASP A 90 -13.14 -11.39 4.53
N SER A 91 -14.21 -10.72 4.98
CA SER A 91 -15.56 -11.30 5.00
C SER A 91 -16.08 -11.67 3.62
N ASP A 92 -15.69 -10.93 2.58
CA ASP A 92 -16.25 -11.09 1.23
C ASP A 92 -15.30 -11.80 0.25
N ASP A 93 -13.98 -11.85 0.54
CA ASP A 93 -12.97 -12.43 -0.35
C ASP A 93 -11.71 -12.92 0.40
N THR A 94 -10.87 -13.72 -0.27
CA THR A 94 -9.52 -14.07 0.21
C THR A 94 -8.48 -13.77 -0.87
N ALA A 95 -7.65 -12.75 -0.63
CA ALA A 95 -6.61 -12.33 -1.57
C ALA A 95 -5.32 -13.16 -1.42
N HIS A 96 -4.72 -13.51 -2.56
CA HIS A 96 -3.42 -14.18 -2.65
C HIS A 96 -2.29 -13.18 -2.85
N ILE A 97 -1.61 -12.77 -1.77
CA ILE A 97 -0.62 -11.69 -1.81
C ILE A 97 0.72 -12.09 -2.45
N ASP A 98 0.99 -13.39 -2.59
CA ASP A 98 2.19 -13.96 -3.21
C ASP A 98 2.20 -13.85 -4.75
N SER A 99 1.11 -13.35 -5.34
CA SER A 99 0.95 -13.11 -6.78
C SER A 99 1.00 -11.63 -7.19
N ILE A 100 1.17 -10.72 -6.22
CA ILE A 100 1.14 -9.28 -6.46
C ILE A 100 2.40 -8.84 -7.23
N ASN A 101 2.19 -8.02 -8.27
CA ASN A 101 3.24 -7.36 -9.02
C ASN A 101 3.13 -5.85 -8.82
N MET A 102 4.24 -5.20 -8.49
CA MET A 102 4.31 -3.75 -8.28
C MET A 102 5.32 -3.16 -9.26
N ILE A 103 4.99 -2.00 -9.80
CA ILE A 103 5.89 -1.16 -10.61
C ILE A 103 5.96 0.23 -9.98
N GLN A 104 7.06 0.93 -10.22
CA GLN A 104 7.28 2.28 -9.72
C GLN A 104 7.75 3.16 -10.87
N GLU A 105 7.12 4.32 -11.02
CA GLU A 105 7.50 5.38 -11.96
C GLU A 105 8.37 6.44 -11.29
#